data_AF-A0A914LBL9-F1
#
_entry.id   AF-A0A914LBL9-F1
#
_cell.length_a   1.000
_cell.length_b   1.000
_cell.length_c   1.000
_cell.angle_alpha   90.00
_cell.angle_beta   90.00
_cell.angle_gamma   90.00
#
_symmetry.space_group_name_H-M   'P 1'
#
loop_
_entity.id
_entity.type
_entity.pdbx_description
1 polymer ?
#
loop_
_entity_poly.entity_id
_entity_poly.type
_entity_poly.pdbx_seq_one_letter_code
_entity_poly.pdbx_strand_id
1 'polypeptide(L)'
;METSFIPERTFPGDSPLQDTIKIFNRIMKYHSPISFFVFHPPNISDPVELNNFNKMINIIQNFPNTLHVQIWLNGYLEVSEEYGMKAQRS
;
A
#
# COMPACT_ATOMS: atom_id res chain seq x y z
N MET A 1 -14.81 13.75 13.52
CA MET A 1 -14.01 13.96 14.74
C MET A 1 -12.70 14.57 14.30
N GLU A 2 -12.45 15.84 14.60
CA GLU A 2 -11.10 16.40 14.46
C GLU A 2 -10.21 15.76 15.52
N THR A 3 -9.08 15.19 15.11
CA THR A 3 -8.11 14.61 16.02
C THR A 3 -7.52 15.72 16.89
N SER A 4 -7.67 15.63 18.22
CA SER A 4 -7.13 16.61 19.16
C SER A 4 -5.60 16.62 19.27
N PHE A 5 -4.93 15.64 18.63
CA PHE A 5 -3.49 15.52 18.63
C PHE A 5 -2.86 16.38 17.54
N ILE A 6 -2.01 17.32 17.94
CA ILE A 6 -1.20 18.17 17.07
C ILE A 6 0.26 17.75 17.28
N PRO A 7 0.85 16.93 16.38
CA PRO A 7 2.19 16.37 16.54
C PRO A 7 3.26 17.43 16.85
N GLU A 8 3.13 18.62 16.28
CA GLU A 8 4.04 19.76 16.44
C GLU A 8 4.10 20.28 17.88
N ARG A 9 3.09 20.00 18.71
CA ARG A 9 3.05 20.39 20.13
C ARG A 9 3.66 19.34 21.06
N THR A 10 4.06 18.19 20.53
CA THR A 10 4.60 17.07 21.32
C THR A 10 6.03 17.31 21.76
N PHE A 11 6.81 18.08 20.99
CA PHE A 11 8.23 18.30 21.23
C PHE A 11 8.53 19.77 21.58
N PRO A 12 9.53 20.03 22.44
CA PRO A 12 10.04 21.38 22.71
C PRO A 12 10.40 22.13 21.41
N GLY A 13 10.23 23.45 21.41
CA GLY A 13 10.40 24.28 20.20
C GLY A 13 11.81 24.29 19.62
N ASP A 14 12.81 23.99 20.43
CA ASP A 14 14.23 23.88 20.08
C ASP A 14 14.67 22.44 19.76
N SER A 15 13.74 21.47 19.82
CA SER A 15 14.04 20.08 19.51
C SER A 15 14.27 19.88 18.00
N PRO A 16 15.36 19.21 17.59
CA PRO A 16 15.57 18.77 16.21
C PRO A 16 14.43 17.90 15.65
N LEU A 17 13.62 17.31 16.52
CA LEU A 17 12.45 16.54 16.13
C LEU A 17 11.33 17.42 15.57
N GLN A 18 11.23 18.70 15.96
CA GLN A 18 10.26 19.61 15.34
C GLN A 18 10.57 19.80 13.85
N ASP A 19 11.84 19.96 13.49
CA ASP A 19 12.23 20.12 12.09
C ASP A 19 12.01 18.83 11.30
N THR A 20 12.25 17.68 11.93
CA THR A 20 11.91 16.38 11.35
C THR A 20 10.42 16.25 11.06
N ILE A 21 9.53 16.65 11.97
CA ILE A 21 8.07 16.63 11.77
C ILE A 21 7.65 17.56 10.63
N LYS A 22 8.22 18.77 10.55
CA LYS A 22 7.92 19.71 9.44
C LYS A 22 8.26 19.10 8.09
N ILE A 23 9.43 18.47 7.97
CA ILE A 23 9.86 17.79 6.74
C ILE A 23 8.93 16.61 6.44
N PHE A 24 8.65 15.77 7.44
CA PHE A 24 7.75 14.64 7.31
C PHE A 24 6.36 15.05 6.84
N ASN A 25 5.74 16.05 7.48
CA ASN A 25 4.41 16.54 7.12
C ASN A 25 4.38 17.13 5.71
N ARG A 26 5.47 17.81 5.30
CA ARG A 26 5.59 18.29 3.92
C ARG A 26 5.62 17.14 2.93
N ILE A 27 6.37 16.07 3.19
CA ILE A 27 6.42 14.88 2.31
C ILE A 27 5.06 14.18 2.29
N MET A 28 4.49 13.89 3.45
CA MET A 28 3.23 13.14 3.58
C MET A 28 2.05 13.88 2.97
N LYS A 29 2.05 15.22 2.97
CA LYS A 29 1.02 16.01 2.26
C LYS A 29 0.92 15.68 0.77
N TYR A 30 2.02 15.30 0.12
CA TYR A 30 2.04 14.99 -1.31
C TYR A 30 2.15 13.48 -1.60
N HIS A 31 2.65 12.70 -0.66
CA HIS A 31 3.02 11.30 -0.87
C HIS A 31 2.47 10.35 0.20
N SER A 32 1.36 10.71 0.86
CA SER A 32 0.76 9.83 1.87
C SER A 32 0.44 8.47 1.24
N PRO A 33 0.93 7.36 1.82
CA PRO A 33 0.59 6.03 1.34
C PRO A 33 -0.89 5.75 1.61
N ILE A 34 -1.52 5.06 0.67
CA ILE A 34 -2.86 4.52 0.84
C ILE A 34 -2.73 3.00 0.85
N SER A 35 -3.19 2.38 1.93
CA SER A 35 -3.18 0.93 2.07
C SER A 35 -4.58 0.37 1.80
N PHE A 36 -4.67 -0.55 0.85
CA PHE A 36 -5.88 -1.31 0.58
C PHE A 36 -5.74 -2.70 1.18
N PHE A 37 -6.71 -3.11 2.00
CA PHE A 37 -6.76 -4.44 2.58
C PHE A 37 -7.91 -5.21 1.96
N VAL A 38 -7.58 -6.34 1.33
CA VAL A 38 -8.56 -7.24 0.73
C VAL A 38 -8.80 -8.39 1.71
N PHE A 39 -9.92 -8.33 2.43
CA PHE A 39 -10.25 -9.31 3.47
C PHE A 39 -10.70 -10.67 2.90
N HIS A 40 -11.19 -10.68 1.67
CA HIS A 40 -11.52 -11.89 0.93
C HIS A 40 -10.63 -11.94 -0.30
N PRO A 41 -9.44 -12.58 -0.21
CA PRO A 41 -8.51 -12.63 -1.33
C PRO A 41 -9.16 -13.38 -2.51
N PRO A 42 -8.82 -13.01 -3.76
CA PRO A 42 -9.33 -13.73 -4.92
C PRO A 42 -8.88 -15.19 -4.88
N ASN A 43 -9.72 -16.10 -5.33
CA ASN A 43 -9.29 -17.45 -5.62
C ASN A 43 -8.35 -17.44 -6.83
N ILE A 44 -7.04 -17.52 -6.57
CA ILE A 44 -6.01 -17.48 -7.63
C ILE A 44 -6.04 -18.70 -8.56
N SER A 45 -6.75 -19.76 -8.18
CA SER A 45 -6.97 -20.93 -9.04
C SER A 45 -8.16 -20.74 -9.99
N ASP A 46 -9.04 -19.78 -9.72
CA ASP A 46 -10.13 -19.41 -10.62
C ASP A 46 -9.64 -18.30 -11.58
N PRO A 47 -9.56 -18.58 -12.90
CA PRO A 47 -9.08 -17.60 -13.87
C PRO A 47 -9.97 -16.35 -13.98
N VAL A 48 -11.27 -16.46 -13.65
CA VAL A 48 -12.19 -15.32 -13.67
C VAL A 48 -11.93 -14.39 -12.50
N GLU A 49 -11.80 -14.94 -11.29
CA GLU A 49 -11.51 -14.14 -10.09
C GLU A 49 -10.13 -13.48 -10.18
N LEU A 50 -9.11 -14.23 -10.61
CA LEU A 50 -7.76 -13.69 -10.82
C LEU A 50 -7.76 -12.54 -11.83
N ASN A 51 -8.44 -12.70 -12.96
CA ASN A 51 -8.56 -11.65 -13.97
C ASN A 51 -9.28 -10.40 -13.43
N ASN A 52 -10.34 -10.58 -12.64
CA ASN A 52 -11.06 -9.46 -12.02
C ASN A 52 -10.19 -8.72 -11.00
N PHE A 53 -9.43 -9.44 -10.19
CA PHE A 53 -8.46 -8.84 -9.27
C PHE A 53 -7.40 -8.03 -10.02
N ASN A 54 -6.82 -8.60 -11.08
CA ASN A 54 -5.81 -7.92 -11.90
C ASN A 54 -6.36 -6.66 -12.59
N LYS A 55 -7.65 -6.66 -13.00
CA LYS A 55 -8.30 -5.44 -13.53
C LYS A 55 -8.40 -4.34 -12.47
N MET A 56 -8.82 -4.68 -11.25
CA MET A 56 -8.88 -3.73 -10.13
C MET A 56 -7.50 -3.12 -9.85
N ILE A 57 -6.49 -3.98 -9.75
CA ILE A 57 -5.09 -3.58 -9.59
C ILE A 57 -4.65 -2.62 -10.69
N ASN A 58 -4.93 -2.94 -11.95
CA ASN A 58 -4.55 -2.11 -13.09
C ASN A 58 -5.22 -0.72 -13.03
N ILE A 59 -6.48 -0.64 -12.57
CA ILE A 59 -7.16 0.65 -12.37
C ILE A 59 -6.43 1.47 -11.29
N ILE A 60 -6.02 0.85 -10.18
CA ILE A 60 -5.31 1.53 -9.10
C ILE A 60 -3.94 2.02 -9.57
N GLN A 61 -3.19 1.21 -10.30
CA GLN A 61 -1.87 1.56 -10.84
C GLN A 61 -1.92 2.76 -11.81
N ASN A 62 -3.00 2.88 -12.58
CA ASN A 62 -3.18 3.96 -13.54
C ASN A 62 -3.96 5.16 -12.98
N PHE A 63 -4.28 5.16 -11.68
CA PHE A 63 -5.01 6.28 -11.09
C PHE A 63 -4.12 7.53 -11.06
N PRO A 64 -4.64 8.73 -11.39
CA PRO A 64 -3.84 9.95 -11.38
C PRO A 64 -3.13 10.18 -10.04
N ASN A 65 -1.86 10.58 -10.09
CA ASN A 65 -0.99 10.82 -8.93
C ASN A 65 -0.56 9.56 -8.16
N THR A 66 -0.79 8.36 -8.70
CA THR A 66 -0.19 7.13 -8.17
C THR A 66 1.28 7.04 -8.61
N LEU A 67 2.20 7.10 -7.67
CA LEU A 67 3.64 6.97 -7.95
C LEU A 67 4.09 5.51 -8.03
N HIS A 68 3.59 4.67 -7.13
CA HIS A 68 3.97 3.28 -7.04
C HIS A 68 2.86 2.48 -6.35
N VAL A 69 2.57 1.28 -6.86
CA VAL A 69 1.66 0.32 -6.20
C VAL A 69 2.45 -0.93 -5.89
N GLN A 70 2.61 -1.23 -4.59
CA GLN A 70 3.22 -2.47 -4.15
C GLN A 70 2.14 -3.53 -3.97
N ILE A 71 2.26 -4.64 -4.70
CA ILE A 71 1.26 -5.71 -4.71
C ILE A 71 1.94 -7.00 -4.29
N TRP A 72 1.65 -7.42 -3.07
CA TRP A 72 2.21 -8.64 -2.49
C TRP A 72 1.88 -9.89 -3.31
N LEU A 73 0.69 -9.93 -3.93
CA LEU A 73 0.29 -11.07 -4.76
C LEU A 73 1.21 -11.28 -5.97
N ASN A 74 1.66 -10.21 -6.63
CA ASN A 74 2.54 -10.32 -7.80
C ASN A 74 3.89 -10.92 -7.41
N GLY A 75 4.47 -10.47 -6.29
CA GLY A 75 5.71 -11.04 -5.78
C GLY A 75 5.55 -12.51 -5.36
N TYR A 76 4.40 -12.88 -4.79
CA TYR A 76 4.10 -14.27 -4.48
C TYR A 76 4.00 -15.15 -5.74
N LEU A 77 3.36 -14.68 -6.81
CA LEU A 77 3.23 -15.42 -8.06
C LEU A 77 4.58 -15.62 -8.75
N GLU A 78 5.41 -14.57 -8.81
CA GLU A 78 6.76 -14.62 -9.36
C GLU A 78 7.63 -15.67 -8.66
N VAL A 79 7.63 -15.65 -7.32
CA VAL A 79 8.33 -16.66 -6.51
C VAL A 79 7.72 -18.05 -6.70
N SER A 80 6.39 -18.17 -6.79
CA SER A 80 5.75 -19.47 -6.98
C SER A 80 6.12 -20.11 -8.32
N GLU A 81 6.23 -19.30 -9.39
CA GLU A 81 6.71 -19.76 -10.70
C GLU A 81 8.18 -20.15 -10.67
N GLU A 82 9.05 -19.33 -10.07
CA GLU A 82 10.49 -19.58 -9.96
C GLU A 82 10.80 -20.92 -9.25
N TYR A 83 10.07 -21.22 -8.18
CA TYR A 83 10.30 -22.41 -7.36
C TYR A 83 9.38 -23.60 -7.71
N GLY A 84 8.58 -23.50 -8.78
CA GLY A 84 7.68 -24.58 -9.21
C GLY A 84 6.61 -24.96 -8.18
N MET A 85 6.30 -24.05 -7.24
CA MET A 85 5.31 -24.28 -6.20
C MET A 85 3.92 -24.10 -6.79
N LYS A 86 3.23 -25.21 -7.05
CA LYS A 86 1.79 -25.16 -7.39
C LYS A 86 1.05 -24.66 -6.15
N ALA A 87 0.31 -23.55 -6.30
CA ALA A 87 -0.60 -23.06 -5.27
C ALA A 87 -1.43 -24.24 -4.75
N GLN A 88 -1.28 -24.55 -3.46
CA GLN A 88 -1.94 -25.70 -2.86
C GLN A 88 -3.45 -25.48 -2.96
N ARG A 89 -4.13 -26.43 -3.61
CA ARG A 89 -5.59 -26.48 -3.73
C ARG A 89 -6.17 -26.72 -2.33
N SER A 90 -6.80 -25.70 -1.75
CA SER A 90 -7.69 -25.83 -0.59
C SER A 90 -9.13 -26.01 -1.05
#